data_AF-A0A662QEM9-F1
#
_entry.id   AF-A0A662QEM9-F1
#
_cell.length_a   1.000
_cell.length_b   1.000
_cell.length_c   1.000
_cell.angle_alpha   90.00
_cell.angle_beta   90.00
_cell.angle_gamma   90.00
#
_symmetry.space_group_name_H-M   'P 1'
#
loop_
_entity.id
_entity.type
_entity.pdbx_description
1 polymer ?
#
loop_
_entity_poly.entity_id
_entity_poly.type
_entity_poly.pdbx_seq_one_letter_code
_entity_poly.pdbx_strand_id
1 'polypeptide(L)'
;MPVIRDNVIILDDELAKHKPSIHDILSIIRDSLTKADVSYDSILVRGVELIINDREPSKKMVIEPKIFTCPHCGFVTTSEEEYWMHLKCHYVGF
;
A
#
# COMPACT_ATOMS: atom_id res chain seq x y z
N MET A 1 15.33 12.16 0.70
CA MET A 1 14.72 11.04 -0.05
C MET A 1 13.39 10.72 0.62
N PRO A 2 12.24 10.66 -0.08
CA PRO A 2 10.97 10.37 0.58
C PRO A 2 10.98 8.95 1.15
N VAL A 3 10.60 8.81 2.41
CA VAL A 3 10.46 7.49 3.06
C VAL A 3 8.98 7.16 3.13
N ILE A 4 8.60 5.98 2.62
CA ILE A 4 7.24 5.45 2.72
C ILE A 4 7.20 4.52 3.94
N ARG A 5 6.39 4.85 4.94
CA ARG A 5 6.07 3.97 6.09
C ARG A 5 4.57 3.96 6.29
N ASP A 6 3.95 2.79 6.32
CA ASP A 6 2.53 2.61 6.68
C ASP A 6 1.58 3.59 5.97
N ASN A 7 1.76 3.78 4.66
CA ASN A 7 1.02 4.72 3.79
C ASN A 7 1.28 6.22 4.03
N VAL A 8 2.28 6.57 4.84
CA VAL A 8 2.72 7.95 5.11
C VAL A 8 3.98 8.24 4.30
N ILE A 9 3.94 9.32 3.50
CA ILE A 9 5.12 9.87 2.82
C ILE A 9 5.73 10.94 3.72
N ILE A 10 6.91 10.65 4.28
CA ILE A 10 7.66 11.62 5.07
C ILE A 10 8.66 12.33 4.14
N LEU A 11 8.47 13.63 3.97
CA LEU A 11 9.41 14.50 3.28
C LEU A 11 10.36 15.09 4.32
N ASP A 12 11.63 14.73 4.22
CA ASP A 12 12.70 15.37 4.99
C ASP A 12 12.91 16.80 4.44
N ASP A 13 12.37 17.79 5.15
CA ASP A 13 12.34 19.19 4.76
C ASP A 13 13.42 20.05 5.45
N GLU A 14 14.27 19.46 6.30
CA GLU A 14 15.24 20.20 7.13
C GLU A 14 16.32 20.92 6.31
N LEU A 15 16.57 20.47 5.07
CA LEU A 15 17.56 21.05 4.15
C LEU A 15 16.92 21.75 2.93
N ALA A 16 15.59 21.79 2.85
CA ALA A 16 14.90 22.34 1.69
C ALA A 16 14.82 23.89 1.77
N LYS A 17 15.47 24.59 0.83
CA LYS A 17 15.38 26.07 0.71
C LYS A 17 13.94 26.57 0.51
N HIS A 18 13.08 25.74 -0.05
CA HIS A 18 11.66 26.02 -0.22
C HIS A 18 10.86 24.82 0.21
N LYS A 19 9.91 25.05 1.13
CA LYS A 19 8.90 24.05 1.46
C LYS A 19 7.96 23.94 0.25
N PRO A 20 7.79 22.73 -0.32
CA PRO A 20 6.88 22.55 -1.44
C PRO A 20 5.47 22.94 -1.02
N SER A 21 4.79 23.69 -1.89
CA SER A 21 3.40 24.02 -1.64
C SER A 21 2.51 22.79 -1.81
N ILE A 22 1.31 22.83 -1.26
CA ILE A 22 0.30 21.79 -1.46
C ILE A 22 0.06 21.54 -2.97
N HIS A 23 0.13 22.59 -3.79
CA HIS A 23 -0.07 22.46 -5.24
C HIS A 23 1.06 21.67 -5.91
N ASP A 24 2.31 21.86 -5.48
CA ASP A 24 3.47 21.12 -6.00
C ASP A 24 3.36 19.63 -5.64
N ILE A 25 2.98 19.35 -4.39
CA ILE A 25 2.75 17.98 -3.90
C ILE A 25 1.61 17.31 -4.67
N LEU A 26 0.50 18.02 -4.89
CA LEU A 26 -0.64 17.50 -5.66
C LEU A 26 -0.26 17.17 -7.10
N SER A 27 0.58 17.99 -7.75
CA SER A 27 1.06 17.70 -9.11
C SER A 27 1.86 16.39 -9.14
N ILE A 28 2.79 16.22 -8.21
CA ILE A 28 3.63 15.02 -8.12
C ILE A 28 2.77 13.77 -7.87
N ILE A 29 1.76 13.87 -7.01
CA ILE A 29 0.87 12.76 -6.69
C ILE A 29 0.02 12.38 -7.90
N ARG A 30 -0.58 13.35 -8.61
CA ARG A 30 -1.36 13.05 -9.82
C ARG A 30 -0.52 12.37 -10.89
N ASP A 31 0.70 12.86 -11.13
CA ASP A 31 1.61 12.26 -12.11
C ASP A 31 2.00 10.83 -11.71
N SER A 32 2.23 10.60 -10.42
CA SER A 32 2.60 9.27 -9.90
C SER A 32 1.43 8.28 -9.99
N LEU A 33 0.22 8.70 -9.62
CA LEU A 33 -1.00 7.88 -9.74
C LEU A 33 -1.29 7.54 -11.21
N THR A 34 -1.13 8.51 -12.11
CA THR A 34 -1.31 8.30 -13.55
C THR A 34 -0.28 7.32 -14.11
N LYS A 35 0.99 7.45 -13.73
CA LYS A 35 2.07 6.52 -14.13
C LYS A 35 1.85 5.10 -13.60
N ALA A 36 1.22 4.98 -12.43
CA ALA A 36 0.91 3.70 -11.81
C ALA A 36 -0.45 3.10 -12.26
N ASP A 37 -1.17 3.77 -13.17
CA ASP A 37 -2.50 3.38 -13.65
C ASP A 37 -3.54 3.22 -12.51
N VAL A 38 -3.41 4.04 -11.46
CA VAL A 38 -4.30 4.00 -10.29
C VAL A 38 -5.47 4.97 -10.51
N SER A 39 -6.68 4.42 -10.50
CA SER A 39 -7.92 5.20 -10.61
C SER A 39 -8.38 5.73 -9.24
N TYR A 40 -8.60 7.04 -9.13
CA TYR A 40 -9.09 7.71 -7.92
C TYR A 40 -10.24 8.66 -8.24
N ASP A 41 -11.15 8.88 -7.28
CA ASP A 41 -12.28 9.80 -7.44
C ASP A 41 -11.94 11.22 -6.94
N SER A 42 -11.20 11.33 -5.84
CA SER A 42 -10.83 12.63 -5.28
C SER A 42 -9.56 12.59 -4.45
N ILE A 43 -8.80 13.67 -4.48
CA ILE A 43 -7.65 13.91 -3.59
C ILE A 43 -8.03 15.07 -2.67
N LEU A 44 -8.04 14.82 -1.36
CA LEU A 44 -8.36 15.78 -0.31
C LEU A 44 -7.11 16.11 0.49
N VAL A 45 -6.91 17.39 0.79
CA VAL A 45 -5.80 17.85 1.65
C VAL A 45 -6.40 18.46 2.91
N ARG A 46 -6.11 17.88 4.08
CA ARG A 46 -6.59 18.33 5.39
C ARG A 46 -5.40 18.65 6.29
N GLY A 47 -4.97 19.91 6.27
CA GLY A 47 -3.82 20.35 7.06
C GLY A 47 -2.53 19.65 6.60
N VAL A 48 -2.07 18.69 7.40
CA VAL A 48 -0.87 17.87 7.11
C VAL A 48 -1.20 16.50 6.50
N GLU A 49 -2.49 16.17 6.35
CA GLU A 49 -2.94 14.88 5.84
C GLU A 49 -3.35 14.99 4.37
N LEU A 50 -2.98 13.98 3.58
CA LEU A 50 -3.40 13.84 2.18
C LEU A 50 -4.16 12.52 2.04
N ILE A 51 -5.42 12.64 1.65
CA ILE A 51 -6.36 11.53 1.56
C ILE A 51 -6.69 11.34 0.08
N ILE A 52 -6.37 10.16 -0.46
CA ILE A 52 -6.74 9.75 -1.81
C ILE A 52 -7.93 8.81 -1.64
N ASN A 53 -9.11 9.25 -2.10
CA ASN A 53 -10.26 8.37 -2.18
C ASN A 53 -10.14 7.62 -3.51
N ASP A 54 -9.73 6.37 -3.44
CA ASP A 54 -9.74 5.48 -4.58
C ASP A 54 -11.17 5.39 -5.12
N ARG A 55 -11.28 5.29 -6.44
CA ARG A 55 -12.57 5.00 -7.06
C ARG A 55 -12.92 3.59 -6.65
N GLU A 56 -13.87 3.44 -5.72
CA GLU A 56 -14.33 2.11 -5.32
C GLU A 56 -14.63 1.34 -6.62
N PRO A 57 -13.95 0.21 -6.90
CA PRO A 57 -14.37 -0.64 -7.98
C PRO A 57 -15.82 -0.99 -7.65
N SER A 58 -16.76 -0.65 -8.54
CA SER A 58 -18.21 -0.85 -8.32
C SER A 58 -18.63 -2.32 -8.15
N LYS A 59 -17.66 -3.23 -8.03
CA LYS A 59 -17.85 -4.58 -7.56
C LYS A 59 -17.54 -4.57 -6.07
N LYS A 60 -18.57 -4.79 -5.25
CA LYS A 60 -18.40 -5.49 -3.97
C LYS A 60 -17.48 -6.67 -4.26
N MET A 61 -16.20 -6.57 -3.90
CA MET A 61 -15.35 -7.75 -3.84
C MET A 61 -16.02 -8.58 -2.76
N VAL A 62 -16.76 -9.59 -3.19
CA VAL A 62 -16.89 -10.81 -2.41
C VAL A 62 -15.44 -11.15 -2.11
N ILE A 63 -14.99 -10.86 -0.89
CA ILE A 63 -13.69 -11.29 -0.41
C ILE A 63 -13.85 -12.80 -0.33
N GLU A 64 -13.61 -13.48 -1.45
CA GLU A 64 -13.45 -14.91 -1.43
C GLU A 64 -12.28 -15.15 -0.46
N PRO A 65 -12.49 -15.94 0.60
CA PRO A 65 -11.45 -16.17 1.58
C PRO A 65 -10.22 -16.69 0.84
N LYS A 66 -9.12 -15.92 0.89
CA LYS A 66 -7.89 -16.26 0.21
C LYS A 66 -7.35 -17.55 0.83
N ILE A 67 -7.36 -18.62 0.05
CA ILE A 67 -6.85 -19.93 0.47
C ILE A 67 -5.37 -19.99 0.12
N PHE A 68 -4.53 -20.22 1.12
CA PHE A 68 -3.10 -20.45 1.01
C PHE A 68 -2.83 -21.94 1.01
N THR A 69 -2.09 -22.44 0.02
CA THR A 69 -1.71 -23.86 -0.10
C THR A 69 -0.20 -23.99 -0.10
N CYS A 70 0.35 -24.83 0.78
CA CYS A 70 1.77 -25.12 0.84
C CYS A 70 2.21 -25.99 -0.33
N PRO A 71 3.25 -25.60 -1.09
CA PRO A 71 3.73 -26.37 -2.23
C PRO A 71 4.52 -27.64 -1.84
N HIS A 72 4.93 -27.76 -0.57
CA HIS A 72 5.80 -28.86 -0.12
C HIS A 72 5.04 -30.06 0.43
N CYS A 73 3.88 -29.84 1.06
CA CYS A 73 3.13 -30.89 1.73
C CYS A 73 1.61 -30.82 1.52
N GLY A 74 1.11 -29.83 0.77
CA GLY A 74 -0.32 -29.67 0.52
C GLY A 74 -1.13 -29.14 1.72
N PHE A 75 -0.49 -28.60 2.76
CA PHE A 75 -1.16 -27.89 3.85
C PHE A 75 -1.99 -26.72 3.30
N VAL A 76 -3.22 -26.55 3.76
CA VAL A 76 -4.15 -25.49 3.30
C VAL A 76 -4.64 -24.68 4.50
N THR A 77 -4.62 -23.35 4.40
CA THR A 77 -5.17 -22.43 5.42
C THR A 77 -5.75 -21.18 4.78
N THR A 78 -6.64 -20.48 5.49
CA THR A 78 -7.13 -19.14 5.13
C THR A 78 -6.43 -18.01 5.90
N SER A 79 -5.56 -18.35 6.87
CA SER A 79 -4.74 -17.38 7.60
C SER A 79 -3.36 -17.25 6.95
N GLU A 80 -2.96 -16.02 6.64
CA GLU A 80 -1.65 -15.74 6.10
C GLU A 80 -0.54 -16.00 7.13
N GLU A 81 -0.80 -15.69 8.40
CA GLU A 81 0.13 -15.92 9.51
C GLU A 81 0.44 -17.41 9.70
N GLU A 82 -0.59 -18.27 9.65
CA GLU A 82 -0.42 -19.72 9.72
C GLU A 82 0.37 -20.26 8.53
N TYR A 83 0.11 -19.74 7.32
CA TYR A 83 0.84 -20.12 6.11
C TYR A 83 2.34 -19.81 6.24
N TRP A 84 2.70 -18.62 6.68
CA TRP A 84 4.11 -18.24 6.86
C TRP A 84 4.79 -18.99 7.99
N MET A 85 4.09 -19.25 9.10
CA MET A 85 4.59 -20.09 10.18
C MET A 85 4.85 -21.50 9.68
N HIS A 86 3.93 -22.07 8.91
CA HIS A 86 4.07 -23.40 8.32
C HIS A 86 5.25 -23.48 7.34
N LEU A 87 5.42 -22.49 6.45
CA LEU A 87 6.54 -22.45 5.51
C LEU A 87 7.90 -22.43 6.23
N LYS A 88 8.01 -21.79 7.39
CA LYS A 88 9.25 -21.81 8.18
C LYS A 88 9.68 -23.23 8.57
N CYS A 89 8.75 -24.15 8.81
CA CYS A 89 9.07 -25.55 9.09
C CYS A 89 9.77 -26.26 7.92
N HIS A 90 9.50 -25.83 6.68
CA HIS A 90 10.14 -26.39 5.48
C HIS A 90 11.51 -25.76 5.18
N TYR A 91 11.67 -24.46 5.44
CA TYR A 91 12.87 -23.72 5.02
C TYR A 91 13.90 -23.49 6.11
N VAL A 92 13.45 -23.31 7.35
CA VAL A 92 14.33 -22.92 8.45
C VAL A 92 14.74 -24.14 9.27
N GLY A 93 13.95 -25.22 9.23
CA GLY A 93 14.12 -26.37 10.10
C GLY A 93 14.00 -25.99 11.58
N PHE A 94 13.65 -26.95 12.41
CA PHE A 94 14.01 -26.89 13.82
C PHE A 94 15.17 -27.86 14.05
#